data_AF-A0A7C3LFR7-F1
#
_entry.id   AF-A0A7C3LFR7-F1
#
_cell.length_a   1.000
_cell.length_b   1.000
_cell.length_c   1.000
_cell.angle_alpha   90.00
_cell.angle_beta   90.00
_cell.angle_gamma   90.00
#
_symmetry.space_group_name_H-M   'P 1'
#
loop_
_entity.id
_entity.type
_entity.pdbx_description
1 polymer ?
#
loop_
_entity_poly.entity_id
_entity_poly.type
_entity_poly.pdbx_seq_one_letter_code
_entity_poly.pdbx_strand_id
1 'polypeptide(L)'
;MSRETDDPFAAIPEHMKNNIPADVKQKIVENQTLQAAICELSDLYALLKQDVSELHEFGSQSESGQAWRRSSYRAVFSWIEGVVYQMKQIALQTQGGYYQASFSRAEIAFLREESYYLDEKGKVKVRYNNFAKINRNLRFAYLKFVEGFGLLTKLEVDRQGWEKFLEAIKIRNRLTHPKCVDDLVVTDENMEVLIETINWFDAQISKLIDDAMATVIPTLERIRGEGKENIQSIVNNAMSVFEKAGKVESVIAILDELVAGNSEISEIENKLGVARRELNILKKEIVSDLI
;
A
#
# COMPACT_ATOMS: atom_id res chain seq x y z
N MET A 1 8.17 17.37 -4.43
CA MET A 1 8.48 17.35 -5.88
C MET A 1 7.27 16.77 -6.58
N SER A 2 6.58 17.56 -7.40
CA SER A 2 5.51 17.05 -8.25
C SER A 2 6.15 16.14 -9.30
N ARG A 3 5.91 14.83 -9.23
CA ARG A 3 6.14 13.96 -10.40
C ARG A 3 5.18 14.48 -11.47
N GLU A 4 5.73 15.12 -12.50
CA GLU A 4 4.98 15.40 -13.73
C GLU A 4 4.36 14.07 -14.17
N THR A 5 3.05 14.07 -14.37
CA THR A 5 2.35 12.91 -14.89
C THR A 5 2.83 12.69 -16.33
N ASP A 6 3.68 11.70 -16.54
CA ASP A 6 4.10 11.25 -17.88
C ASP A 6 2.86 11.04 -18.75
N ASP A 7 2.85 11.59 -19.98
CA ASP A 7 1.73 11.44 -20.92
C ASP A 7 1.43 9.94 -21.11
N PRO A 8 0.21 9.46 -20.76
CA PRO A 8 -0.16 8.05 -20.87
C PRO A 8 0.06 7.45 -22.25
N PHE A 9 0.02 8.32 -23.26
CA PHE A 9 0.03 7.98 -24.66
C PHE A 9 1.39 8.25 -25.31
N ALA A 10 2.42 8.70 -24.58
CA ALA A 10 3.71 9.12 -25.14
C ALA A 10 4.37 8.05 -26.04
N ALA A 11 4.16 6.76 -25.74
CA ALA A 11 4.68 5.63 -26.50
C ALA A 11 3.83 5.24 -27.74
N ILE A 12 2.64 5.83 -27.90
CA ILE A 12 1.72 5.51 -29.01
C ILE A 12 1.97 6.48 -30.17
N PRO A 13 2.14 5.99 -31.42
CA PRO A 13 2.24 6.87 -32.58
C PRO A 13 1.02 7.80 -32.72
N GLU A 14 1.25 9.07 -33.07
CA GLU A 14 0.21 10.11 -33.07
C GLU A 14 -1.02 9.77 -33.93
N HIS A 15 -0.80 9.08 -35.05
CA HIS A 15 -1.88 8.61 -35.94
C HIS A 15 -2.75 7.50 -35.33
N MET A 16 -2.23 6.75 -34.35
CA MET A 16 -2.99 5.74 -33.60
C MET A 16 -3.71 6.37 -32.40
N LYS A 17 -3.12 7.38 -31.74
CA LYS A 17 -3.75 8.10 -30.62
C LYS A 17 -5.13 8.67 -30.98
N ASN A 18 -5.29 9.15 -32.21
CA ASN A 18 -6.54 9.74 -32.69
C ASN A 18 -7.66 8.70 -32.92
N ASN A 19 -7.31 7.42 -33.05
CA ASN A 19 -8.26 6.34 -33.29
C ASN A 19 -8.68 5.59 -32.02
N ILE A 20 -8.07 5.90 -30.85
CA ILE A 20 -8.46 5.27 -29.59
C ILE A 20 -9.81 5.85 -29.14
N PRO A 21 -10.84 5.00 -28.90
CA PRO A 21 -12.13 5.45 -28.37
C PRO A 21 -11.99 6.21 -27.05
N ALA A 22 -12.83 7.22 -26.83
CA ALA A 22 -12.74 8.10 -25.65
C ALA A 22 -12.89 7.34 -24.32
N ASP A 23 -13.75 6.32 -24.28
CA ASP A 23 -13.93 5.46 -23.11
C ASP A 23 -12.69 4.60 -22.83
N VAL A 24 -11.95 4.21 -23.87
CA VAL A 24 -10.69 3.47 -23.74
C VAL A 24 -9.57 4.40 -23.25
N LYS A 25 -9.49 5.63 -23.76
CA LYS A 25 -8.54 6.65 -23.26
C LYS A 25 -8.74 6.93 -21.78
N GLN A 26 -10.00 7.09 -21.35
CA GLN A 26 -10.35 7.33 -19.96
C GLN A 26 -9.90 6.15 -19.05
N LYS A 27 -10.18 4.91 -19.45
CA LYS A 27 -9.74 3.71 -18.71
C LYS A 27 -8.22 3.59 -18.60
N ILE A 28 -7.48 4.02 -19.62
CA ILE A 28 -6.00 4.03 -19.60
C ILE A 28 -5.50 5.00 -18.54
N VAL A 29 -6.05 6.22 -18.50
CA VAL A 29 -5.68 7.24 -17.49
C VAL A 29 -6.02 6.74 -16.08
N GLU A 30 -7.22 6.19 -15.87
CA GLU A 30 -7.65 5.64 -14.57
C GLU A 30 -6.78 4.48 -14.10
N ASN A 31 -6.30 3.63 -15.02
CA ASN A 31 -5.38 2.55 -14.68
C ASN A 31 -4.01 3.08 -14.23
N GLN A 32 -3.50 4.11 -14.91
CA GLN A 32 -2.22 4.73 -14.55
C GLN A 32 -2.28 5.46 -13.21
N THR A 33 -3.38 6.14 -12.89
CA THR A 33 -3.52 6.78 -11.58
C THR A 33 -3.62 5.76 -10.46
N LEU A 34 -4.31 4.64 -10.67
CA LEU A 34 -4.33 3.50 -9.74
C LEU A 34 -2.93 2.91 -9.57
N GLN A 35 -2.20 2.68 -10.66
CA GLN A 35 -0.83 2.16 -10.62
C GLN A 35 0.09 3.12 -9.84
N ALA A 36 0.03 4.42 -10.11
CA ALA A 36 0.83 5.40 -9.40
C ALA A 36 0.53 5.38 -7.89
N ALA A 37 -0.74 5.25 -7.50
CA ALA A 37 -1.14 5.15 -6.10
C ALA A 37 -0.61 3.85 -5.42
N ILE A 38 -0.60 2.73 -6.14
CA ILE A 38 -0.04 1.46 -5.65
C ILE A 38 1.48 1.55 -5.49
N CYS A 39 2.19 2.11 -6.48
CA CYS A 39 3.62 2.34 -6.40
C CYS A 39 3.97 3.24 -5.21
N GLU A 40 3.21 4.31 -5.01
CA GLU A 40 3.41 5.25 -3.91
C GLU A 40 3.17 4.58 -2.54
N LEU A 41 2.14 3.72 -2.41
CA LEU A 41 1.95 2.90 -1.21
C LEU A 41 3.18 2.01 -0.97
N SER A 42 3.68 1.32 -1.99
CA SER A 42 4.84 0.42 -1.85
C SER A 42 6.10 1.17 -1.42
N ASP A 43 6.42 2.28 -2.08
CA ASP A 43 7.60 3.10 -1.79
C ASP A 43 7.50 3.68 -0.35
N LEU A 44 6.33 4.23 0.02
CA LEU A 44 6.09 4.79 1.37
C LEU A 44 6.12 3.71 2.45
N TYR A 45 5.53 2.54 2.18
CA TYR A 45 5.53 1.41 3.11
C TYR A 45 6.96 0.95 3.39
N ALA A 46 7.76 0.73 2.35
CA ALA A 46 9.14 0.25 2.48
C ALA A 46 9.99 1.24 3.29
N LEU A 47 9.92 2.53 2.95
CA LEU A 47 10.69 3.58 3.62
C LEU A 47 10.34 3.68 5.11
N LEU A 48 9.05 3.81 5.45
CA LEU A 48 8.64 3.97 6.84
C LEU A 48 8.77 2.67 7.66
N LYS A 49 8.68 1.51 7.00
CA LYS A 49 8.98 0.22 7.65
C LYS A 49 10.46 0.11 7.97
N GLN A 50 11.34 0.57 7.07
CA GLN A 50 12.78 0.62 7.32
C GLN A 50 13.09 1.48 8.55
N ASP A 51 12.49 2.67 8.67
CA ASP A 51 12.65 3.51 9.88
C ASP A 51 12.28 2.76 11.17
N VAL A 52 11.20 1.97 11.13
CA VAL A 52 10.75 1.14 12.26
C VAL A 52 11.76 0.03 12.57
N SER A 53 12.29 -0.65 11.56
CA SER A 53 13.28 -1.72 11.70
C SER A 53 14.61 -1.19 12.25
N GLU A 54 15.13 -0.10 11.70
CA GLU A 54 16.39 0.52 12.17
C GLU A 54 16.29 0.96 13.63
N LEU A 55 15.15 1.53 14.03
CA LEU A 55 14.90 1.85 15.43
C LEU A 55 14.83 0.56 16.27
N HIS A 56 14.16 -0.49 15.82
CA HIS A 56 14.12 -1.75 16.57
C HIS A 56 15.52 -2.33 16.80
N GLU A 57 16.37 -2.36 15.78
CA GLU A 57 17.76 -2.85 15.84
C GLU A 57 18.64 -1.98 16.75
N PHE A 58 18.55 -0.66 16.65
CA PHE A 58 19.29 0.24 17.54
C PHE A 58 18.93 0.01 19.01
N GLY A 59 17.66 -0.29 19.27
CA GLY A 59 17.11 -0.60 20.59
C GLY A 59 17.65 -1.87 21.22
N SER A 60 17.92 -2.90 20.42
CA SER A 60 18.37 -4.20 20.90
C SER A 60 19.87 -4.25 21.17
N GLN A 61 20.65 -3.34 20.55
CA GLN A 61 22.11 -3.33 20.62
C GLN A 61 22.69 -2.35 21.65
N SER A 62 21.87 -1.47 22.25
CA SER A 62 22.36 -0.41 23.14
C SER A 62 21.62 -0.36 24.48
N GLU A 63 22.23 0.24 25.50
CA GLU A 63 21.49 0.74 26.68
C GLU A 63 20.62 1.94 26.25
N SER A 64 19.64 1.70 25.40
CA SER A 64 18.87 2.75 24.75
C SER A 64 17.94 3.43 25.76
N GLY A 65 18.20 4.71 26.02
CA GLY A 65 17.40 5.51 26.93
C GLY A 65 15.97 5.78 26.44
N GLN A 66 15.21 6.47 27.27
CA GLN A 66 13.80 6.82 27.01
C GLN A 66 13.55 7.60 25.70
N ALA A 67 14.56 8.32 25.18
CA ALA A 67 14.44 9.05 23.92
C ALA A 67 14.14 8.10 22.75
N TRP A 68 14.88 7.01 22.66
CA TRP A 68 14.72 6.00 21.62
C TRP A 68 13.32 5.37 21.67
N ARG A 69 12.89 4.91 22.84
CA ARG A 69 11.56 4.30 23.03
C ARG A 69 10.42 5.19 22.54
N ARG A 70 10.49 6.49 22.85
CA ARG A 70 9.51 7.47 22.37
C ARG A 70 9.60 7.69 20.86
N SER A 71 10.79 7.65 20.28
CA SER A 71 10.99 7.73 18.84
C SER A 71 10.42 6.50 18.12
N SER A 72 10.58 5.29 18.67
CA SER A 72 9.98 4.07 18.10
C SER A 72 8.46 4.18 18.01
N TYR A 73 7.80 4.68 19.06
CA TYR A 73 6.36 4.95 19.01
C TYR A 73 5.98 5.94 17.90
N ARG A 74 6.75 7.03 17.72
CA ARG A 74 6.46 8.01 16.66
C ARG A 74 6.64 7.40 15.27
N ALA A 75 7.72 6.68 15.03
CA ALA A 75 8.00 6.04 13.74
C ALA A 75 6.90 5.03 13.36
N VAL A 76 6.51 4.15 14.30
CA VAL A 76 5.45 3.16 14.06
C VAL A 76 4.12 3.84 13.73
N PHE A 77 3.74 4.90 14.43
CA PHE A 77 2.50 5.60 14.14
C PHE A 77 2.55 6.40 12.84
N SER A 78 3.70 6.98 12.47
CA SER A 78 3.90 7.58 11.14
C SER A 78 3.74 6.54 10.03
N TRP A 79 4.32 5.34 10.19
CA TRP A 79 4.15 4.23 9.25
C TRP A 79 2.68 3.82 9.11
N ILE A 80 1.97 3.59 10.22
CA ILE A 80 0.55 3.22 10.20
C ILE A 80 -0.31 4.30 9.55
N GLU A 81 -0.13 5.57 9.92
CA GLU A 81 -0.92 6.68 9.37
C GLU A 81 -0.66 6.89 7.87
N GLY A 82 0.60 6.78 7.44
CA GLY A 82 0.98 6.88 6.04
C GLY A 82 0.38 5.77 5.19
N VAL A 83 0.46 4.52 5.65
CA VAL A 83 -0.17 3.37 4.96
C VAL A 83 -1.68 3.52 4.89
N VAL A 84 -2.34 3.91 5.99
CA VAL A 84 -3.79 4.15 6.04
C VAL A 84 -4.20 5.24 5.06
N TYR A 85 -3.43 6.31 4.94
CA TYR A 85 -3.71 7.36 3.96
C TYR A 85 -3.63 6.83 2.53
N GLN A 86 -2.58 6.09 2.18
CA GLN A 86 -2.40 5.57 0.83
C GLN A 86 -3.44 4.51 0.45
N MET A 87 -3.90 3.69 1.40
CA MET A 87 -5.03 2.79 1.18
C MET A 87 -6.29 3.54 0.72
N LYS A 88 -6.54 4.74 1.29
CA LYS A 88 -7.68 5.57 0.86
C LYS A 88 -7.49 6.16 -0.53
N GLN A 89 -6.26 6.54 -0.87
CA GLN A 89 -5.96 7.03 -2.22
C GLN A 89 -6.17 5.94 -3.26
N ILE A 90 -5.71 4.72 -2.99
CA ILE A 90 -5.95 3.56 -3.85
C ILE A 90 -7.45 3.30 -3.98
N ALA A 91 -8.19 3.27 -2.87
CA ALA A 91 -9.64 3.09 -2.92
C ALA A 91 -10.30 4.15 -3.82
N LEU A 92 -9.95 5.43 -3.71
CA LEU A 92 -10.47 6.47 -4.61
C LEU A 92 -10.21 6.17 -6.10
N GLN A 93 -9.06 5.59 -6.44
CA GLN A 93 -8.73 5.25 -7.84
C GLN A 93 -9.50 4.02 -8.35
N THR A 94 -10.09 3.21 -7.47
CA THR A 94 -10.97 2.10 -7.89
C THR A 94 -12.38 2.56 -8.29
N GLN A 95 -12.73 3.83 -8.03
CA GLN A 95 -14.02 4.40 -8.41
C GLN A 95 -14.09 4.64 -9.92
N GLY A 96 -15.11 4.07 -10.58
CA GLY A 96 -15.42 4.38 -11.99
C GLY A 96 -14.50 3.73 -13.05
N GLY A 97 -13.44 3.03 -12.63
CA GLY A 97 -12.52 2.31 -13.52
C GLY A 97 -12.83 0.81 -13.69
N TYR A 98 -11.79 -0.02 -13.83
CA TYR A 98 -11.94 -1.47 -14.04
C TYR A 98 -12.74 -2.17 -12.94
N TYR A 99 -12.52 -1.80 -11.68
CA TYR A 99 -13.17 -2.41 -10.52
C TYR A 99 -14.58 -1.86 -10.23
N GLN A 100 -14.97 -0.75 -10.86
CA GLN A 100 -16.29 -0.13 -10.76
C GLN A 100 -16.83 0.04 -9.33
N ALA A 101 -15.95 0.27 -8.35
CA ALA A 101 -16.36 0.51 -6.98
C ALA A 101 -17.24 1.78 -6.90
N SER A 102 -18.25 1.74 -6.04
CA SER A 102 -19.18 2.86 -5.85
C SER A 102 -19.16 3.29 -4.39
N PHE A 103 -18.66 4.50 -4.14
CA PHE A 103 -18.65 5.12 -2.82
C PHE A 103 -19.65 6.28 -2.79
N SER A 104 -20.35 6.42 -1.67
CA SER A 104 -21.20 7.57 -1.42
C SER A 104 -20.38 8.86 -1.35
N ARG A 105 -21.03 10.01 -1.55
CA ARG A 105 -20.38 11.33 -1.43
C ARG A 105 -19.73 11.54 -0.05
N ALA A 106 -20.34 11.01 1.00
CA ALA A 106 -19.79 11.07 2.35
C ALA A 106 -18.50 10.25 2.46
N GLU A 107 -18.48 9.03 1.91
CA GLU A 107 -17.29 8.19 1.91
C GLU A 107 -16.16 8.80 1.08
N ILE A 108 -16.46 9.36 -0.09
CA ILE A 108 -15.48 10.09 -0.91
C ILE A 108 -14.86 11.25 -0.11
N ALA A 109 -15.67 12.01 0.62
CA ALA A 109 -15.15 13.09 1.46
C ALA A 109 -14.22 12.57 2.56
N PHE A 110 -14.55 11.45 3.20
CA PHE A 110 -13.68 10.81 4.20
C PHE A 110 -12.39 10.23 3.58
N LEU A 111 -12.47 9.64 2.39
CA LEU A 111 -11.32 9.15 1.64
C LEU A 111 -10.34 10.28 1.29
N ARG A 112 -10.88 11.47 0.97
CA ARG A 112 -10.12 12.71 0.69
C ARG A 112 -9.71 13.49 1.94
N GLU A 113 -10.07 13.03 3.14
CA GLU A 113 -9.87 13.75 4.40
C GLU A 113 -10.47 15.17 4.41
N GLU A 114 -11.61 15.32 3.75
CA GLU A 114 -12.37 16.56 3.67
C GLU A 114 -13.50 16.61 4.72
N SER A 115 -13.79 17.81 5.18
CA SER A 115 -15.01 18.13 5.93
C SER A 115 -15.65 19.39 5.38
N TYR A 116 -16.99 19.43 5.37
CA TYR A 116 -17.75 20.58 4.88
C TYR A 116 -18.34 21.36 6.05
N TYR A 117 -18.23 22.68 6.01
CA TYR A 117 -18.82 23.57 7.01
C TYR A 117 -19.39 24.82 6.33
N LEU A 118 -20.29 25.53 7.02
CA LEU A 118 -20.79 26.82 6.59
C LEU A 118 -19.96 27.93 7.23
N ASP A 119 -19.52 28.91 6.44
CA ASP A 119 -18.96 30.14 6.98
C ASP A 119 -20.06 31.07 7.54
N GLU A 120 -19.67 32.19 8.15
CA GLU A 120 -20.59 33.18 8.72
C GLU A 120 -21.56 33.79 7.69
N LYS A 121 -21.27 33.63 6.38
CA LYS A 121 -22.10 34.10 5.27
C LYS A 121 -22.99 32.99 4.70
N GLY A 122 -23.04 31.83 5.35
CA GLY A 122 -23.81 30.67 4.91
C GLY A 122 -23.26 29.99 3.66
N LYS A 123 -21.99 30.21 3.28
CA LYS A 123 -21.37 29.54 2.13
C LYS A 123 -20.68 28.25 2.56
N VAL A 124 -20.85 27.20 1.75
CA VAL A 124 -20.17 25.92 1.95
C VAL A 124 -18.67 26.11 1.71
N LYS A 125 -17.87 25.67 2.68
CA LYS A 125 -16.40 25.63 2.65
C LYS A 125 -15.91 24.23 2.93
N VAL A 126 -14.75 23.92 2.37
CA VAL A 126 -14.04 22.66 2.61
C VAL A 126 -12.93 22.93 3.61
N ARG A 127 -12.83 22.08 4.62
CA ARG A 127 -11.68 21.97 5.50
C ARG A 127 -10.98 20.65 5.18
N TYR A 128 -9.74 20.77 4.73
CA TYR A 128 -8.83 19.65 4.48
C TYR A 128 -8.20 19.17 5.79
N ASN A 129 -7.56 18.00 5.76
CA ASN A 129 -6.87 17.40 6.90
C ASN A 129 -7.83 17.09 8.07
N ASN A 130 -9.05 16.65 7.76
CA ASN A 130 -10.00 16.19 8.76
C ASN A 130 -9.65 14.77 9.20
N PHE A 131 -8.66 14.66 10.08
CA PHE A 131 -8.16 13.37 10.56
C PHE A 131 -9.16 12.70 11.51
N ALA A 132 -9.71 11.56 11.08
CA ALA A 132 -10.45 10.67 11.97
C ALA A 132 -9.50 10.03 13.01
N LYS A 133 -10.04 9.63 14.17
CA LYS A 133 -9.29 8.84 15.15
C LYS A 133 -8.67 7.63 14.46
N ILE A 134 -7.37 7.40 14.64
CA ILE A 134 -6.60 6.43 13.86
C ILE A 134 -7.22 5.02 13.83
N ASN A 135 -7.78 4.53 14.93
CA ASN A 135 -8.45 3.25 14.98
C ASN A 135 -9.70 3.17 14.07
N ARG A 136 -10.49 4.25 14.02
CA ARG A 136 -11.65 4.35 13.12
C ARG A 136 -11.20 4.57 11.67
N ASN A 137 -10.15 5.38 11.47
CA ASN A 137 -9.58 5.66 10.15
C ASN A 137 -9.00 4.39 9.51
N LEU A 138 -8.28 3.57 10.27
CA LEU A 138 -7.76 2.27 9.81
C LEU A 138 -8.89 1.33 9.38
N ARG A 139 -9.91 1.15 10.24
CA ARG A 139 -11.08 0.32 9.88
C ARG A 139 -11.76 0.80 8.61
N PHE A 140 -11.97 2.12 8.49
CA PHE A 140 -12.59 2.73 7.32
C PHE A 140 -11.75 2.52 6.06
N ALA A 141 -10.45 2.86 6.10
CA ALA A 141 -9.55 2.71 4.96
C ALA A 141 -9.45 1.26 4.50
N TYR A 142 -9.33 0.32 5.44
CA TYR A 142 -9.29 -1.11 5.15
C TYR A 142 -10.58 -1.57 4.46
N LEU A 143 -11.74 -1.19 5.00
CA LEU A 143 -13.02 -1.53 4.41
C LEU A 143 -13.16 -0.96 2.98
N LYS A 144 -12.83 0.31 2.78
CA LYS A 144 -12.95 0.93 1.45
C LYS A 144 -11.95 0.36 0.45
N PHE A 145 -10.77 -0.04 0.89
CA PHE A 145 -9.81 -0.76 0.04
C PHE A 145 -10.36 -2.12 -0.39
N VAL A 146 -10.87 -2.91 0.57
CA VAL A 146 -11.52 -4.22 0.30
C VAL A 146 -12.67 -4.06 -0.68
N GLU A 147 -13.59 -3.11 -0.43
CA GLU A 147 -14.69 -2.81 -1.34
C GLU A 147 -14.19 -2.35 -2.72
N GLY A 148 -13.13 -1.55 -2.75
CA GLY A 148 -12.52 -1.03 -3.98
C GLY A 148 -12.03 -2.11 -4.93
N PHE A 149 -11.47 -3.20 -4.39
CA PHE A 149 -11.00 -4.35 -5.16
C PHE A 149 -12.01 -5.51 -5.23
N GLY A 150 -13.18 -5.39 -4.58
CA GLY A 150 -14.15 -6.47 -4.50
C GLY A 150 -13.66 -7.68 -3.69
N LEU A 151 -12.81 -7.45 -2.68
CA LEU A 151 -12.24 -8.51 -1.84
C LEU A 151 -13.22 -8.98 -0.78
N LEU A 152 -12.98 -10.18 -0.25
CA LEU A 152 -13.74 -10.76 0.87
C LEU A 152 -12.98 -10.70 2.20
N THR A 153 -11.73 -10.24 2.18
CA THR A 153 -10.89 -10.17 3.37
C THR A 153 -11.42 -9.15 4.36
N LYS A 154 -11.16 -9.40 5.65
CA LYS A 154 -11.61 -8.55 6.75
C LYS A 154 -10.45 -8.25 7.67
N LEU A 155 -10.42 -7.02 8.17
CA LEU A 155 -9.51 -6.62 9.24
C LEU A 155 -9.84 -7.43 10.51
N GLU A 156 -8.85 -8.09 11.06
CA GLU A 156 -9.01 -8.90 12.26
C GLU A 156 -9.01 -8.01 13.51
N VAL A 157 -10.22 -7.66 13.97
CA VAL A 157 -10.45 -6.74 15.10
C VAL A 157 -10.82 -7.43 16.41
N ASP A 158 -11.03 -8.75 16.38
CA ASP A 158 -11.51 -9.55 17.52
C ASP A 158 -10.40 -10.41 18.15
N ARG A 159 -9.13 -10.07 17.90
CA ARG A 159 -7.96 -10.80 18.40
C ARG A 159 -7.06 -9.89 19.24
N GLN A 160 -6.21 -10.51 20.05
CA GLN A 160 -5.20 -9.86 20.91
C GLN A 160 -4.45 -8.72 20.20
N GLY A 161 -4.10 -8.86 18.92
CA GLY A 161 -3.39 -7.82 18.17
C GLY A 161 -4.15 -6.49 18.05
N TRP A 162 -5.47 -6.50 17.91
CA TRP A 162 -6.27 -5.27 17.87
C TRP A 162 -6.30 -4.56 19.23
N GLU A 163 -6.39 -5.33 20.32
CA GLU A 163 -6.35 -4.77 21.68
C GLU A 163 -5.01 -4.10 21.96
N LYS A 164 -3.90 -4.73 21.55
CA LYS A 164 -2.55 -4.17 21.64
C LYS A 164 -2.40 -2.91 20.82
N PHE A 165 -2.96 -2.87 19.61
CA PHE A 165 -3.01 -1.65 18.82
C PHE A 165 -3.79 -0.52 19.53
N LEU A 166 -4.94 -0.83 20.15
CA LEU A 166 -5.69 0.16 20.93
C LEU A 166 -4.92 0.65 22.17
N GLU A 167 -4.17 -0.22 22.81
CA GLU A 167 -3.28 0.13 23.92
C GLU A 167 -2.12 1.03 23.46
N ALA A 168 -1.46 0.66 22.36
CA ALA A 168 -0.40 1.46 21.74
C ALA A 168 -0.87 2.86 21.38
N ILE A 169 -2.13 3.03 20.93
CA ILE A 169 -2.73 4.36 20.69
C ILE A 169 -2.76 5.20 21.97
N LYS A 170 -3.16 4.60 23.10
CA LYS A 170 -3.19 5.32 24.40
C LYS A 170 -1.79 5.76 24.80
N ILE A 171 -0.80 4.89 24.62
CA ILE A 171 0.61 5.18 24.92
C ILE A 171 1.12 6.30 23.99
N ARG A 172 0.87 6.21 22.68
CA ARG A 172 1.24 7.29 21.76
C ARG A 172 0.59 8.62 22.15
N ASN A 173 -0.69 8.62 22.51
CA ASN A 173 -1.40 9.86 22.84
C ASN A 173 -0.79 10.58 24.05
N ARG A 174 -0.41 9.86 25.11
CA ARG A 174 0.30 10.47 26.25
C ARG A 174 1.70 10.95 25.87
N LEU A 175 2.40 10.26 24.96
CA LEU A 175 3.71 10.67 24.47
C LEU A 175 3.71 11.91 23.57
N THR A 176 2.62 12.15 22.82
CA THR A 176 2.49 13.31 21.94
C THR A 176 1.79 14.50 22.59
N HIS A 177 1.00 14.25 23.65
CA HIS A 177 0.31 15.28 24.43
C HIS A 177 0.51 15.05 25.93
N PRO A 178 1.76 15.10 26.43
CA PRO A 178 2.06 14.83 27.83
C PRO A 178 1.45 15.90 28.74
N LYS A 179 0.83 15.46 29.83
CA LYS A 179 0.29 16.33 30.89
C LYS A 179 1.22 16.37 32.10
N CYS A 180 2.02 15.34 32.29
CA CYS A 180 3.06 15.28 33.32
C CYS A 180 4.33 14.58 32.77
N VAL A 181 5.40 14.54 33.58
CA VAL A 181 6.66 13.87 33.21
C VAL A 181 6.47 12.36 33.09
N ASP A 182 5.63 11.76 33.93
CA ASP A 182 5.37 10.31 33.91
C ASP A 182 4.72 9.86 32.60
N ASP A 183 3.97 10.75 31.93
CA ASP A 183 3.42 10.48 30.59
C ASP A 183 4.50 10.24 29.53
N LEU A 184 5.76 10.61 29.78
CA LEU A 184 6.90 10.43 28.88
C LEU A 184 7.72 9.16 29.15
N VAL A 185 7.40 8.41 30.21
CA VAL A 185 8.09 7.17 30.58
C VAL A 185 7.51 6.01 29.79
N VAL A 186 8.34 5.29 29.04
CA VAL A 186 7.99 4.11 28.28
C VAL A 186 8.66 2.91 28.94
N THR A 187 7.86 2.02 29.51
CA THR A 187 8.33 0.81 30.19
C THR A 187 8.64 -0.31 29.18
N ASP A 188 9.17 -1.44 29.65
CA ASP A 188 9.41 -2.61 28.79
C ASP A 188 8.09 -3.21 28.30
N GLU A 189 7.08 -3.28 29.15
CA GLU A 189 5.74 -3.73 28.78
C GLU A 189 5.12 -2.83 27.69
N ASN A 190 5.42 -1.53 27.73
CA ASN A 190 5.01 -0.63 26.65
C ASN A 190 5.74 -0.94 25.33
N MET A 191 6.99 -1.39 25.37
CA MET A 191 7.70 -1.80 24.15
C MET A 191 7.16 -3.12 23.61
N GLU A 192 6.80 -4.07 24.47
CA GLU A 192 6.12 -5.31 24.06
C GLU A 192 4.80 -5.02 23.35
N VAL A 193 3.98 -4.11 23.89
CA VAL A 193 2.73 -3.64 23.26
C VAL A 193 3.01 -3.05 21.87
N LEU A 194 4.09 -2.30 21.70
CA LEU A 194 4.48 -1.73 20.41
C LEU A 194 4.88 -2.82 19.41
N ILE A 195 5.65 -3.82 19.83
CA ILE A 195 6.08 -4.95 18.99
C ILE A 195 4.88 -5.79 18.55
N GLU A 196 3.98 -6.14 19.48
CA GLU A 196 2.73 -6.85 19.15
C GLU A 196 1.88 -6.05 18.15
N THR A 197 1.85 -4.72 18.29
CA THR A 197 1.14 -3.82 17.35
C THR A 197 1.77 -3.84 15.96
N ILE A 198 3.11 -3.78 15.87
CA ILE A 198 3.84 -3.83 14.59
C ILE A 198 3.52 -5.14 13.88
N ASN A 199 3.67 -6.27 14.56
CA ASN A 199 3.46 -7.60 13.99
C ASN A 199 2.02 -7.79 13.51
N TRP A 200 1.05 -7.37 14.32
CA TRP A 200 -0.35 -7.43 13.92
C TRP A 200 -0.62 -6.57 12.69
N PHE A 201 -0.22 -5.30 12.71
CA PHE A 201 -0.48 -4.38 11.60
C PHE A 201 0.17 -4.86 10.30
N ASP A 202 1.44 -5.28 10.36
CA ASP A 202 2.19 -5.82 9.23
C ASP A 202 1.49 -7.04 8.61
N ALA A 203 1.00 -7.96 9.43
CA ALA A 203 0.25 -9.13 8.97
C ALA A 203 -1.08 -8.74 8.31
N GLN A 204 -1.81 -7.75 8.86
CA GLN A 204 -3.08 -7.30 8.27
C GLN A 204 -2.87 -6.63 6.90
N ILE A 205 -1.81 -5.83 6.75
CA ILE A 205 -1.49 -5.14 5.50
C ILE A 205 -0.94 -6.13 4.47
N SER A 206 -0.04 -7.03 4.87
CA SER A 206 0.52 -8.06 3.98
C SER A 206 -0.58 -8.93 3.38
N LYS A 207 -1.49 -9.43 4.21
CA LYS A 207 -2.66 -10.22 3.77
C LYS A 207 -3.55 -9.43 2.81
N LEU A 208 -3.82 -8.16 3.11
CA LEU A 208 -4.65 -7.31 2.25
C LEU A 208 -4.01 -7.11 0.87
N ILE A 209 -2.70 -6.88 0.83
CA ILE A 209 -1.95 -6.73 -0.41
C ILE A 209 -1.97 -8.05 -1.18
N ASP A 210 -1.71 -9.19 -0.54
CA ASP A 210 -1.74 -10.50 -1.19
C ASP A 210 -3.09 -10.80 -1.83
N ASP A 211 -4.19 -10.56 -1.09
CA ASP A 211 -5.54 -10.74 -1.61
C ASP A 211 -5.84 -9.80 -2.79
N ALA A 212 -5.39 -8.54 -2.73
CA ALA A 212 -5.52 -7.60 -3.84
C ALA A 212 -4.73 -8.06 -5.06
N MET A 213 -3.50 -8.52 -4.88
CA MET A 213 -2.67 -9.02 -5.98
C MET A 213 -3.28 -10.26 -6.62
N ALA A 214 -3.90 -11.14 -5.83
CA ALA A 214 -4.63 -12.30 -6.35
C ALA A 214 -5.80 -11.92 -7.28
N THR A 215 -6.38 -10.72 -7.15
CA THR A 215 -7.44 -10.24 -8.07
C THR A 215 -6.91 -9.65 -9.38
N VAL A 216 -5.64 -9.22 -9.39
CA VAL A 216 -5.01 -8.66 -10.58
C VAL A 216 -4.76 -9.76 -11.61
N ILE A 217 -4.39 -10.97 -11.20
CA ILE A 217 -4.02 -12.06 -12.14
C ILE A 217 -5.19 -12.51 -13.04
N PRO A 218 -6.37 -12.90 -12.52
CA PRO A 218 -7.50 -13.30 -13.36
C PRO A 218 -8.00 -12.15 -14.25
N THR A 219 -7.82 -10.92 -13.77
CA THR A 219 -8.13 -9.70 -14.51
C THR A 219 -7.24 -9.56 -15.75
N LEU A 220 -5.94 -9.84 -15.63
CA LEU A 220 -5.00 -9.89 -16.76
C LEU A 220 -5.32 -11.03 -17.72
N GLU A 221 -5.71 -12.20 -17.21
CA GLU A 221 -6.13 -13.34 -18.03
C GLU A 221 -7.43 -13.09 -18.81
N ARG A 222 -8.37 -12.34 -18.24
CA ARG A 222 -9.60 -11.92 -18.93
C ARG A 222 -9.31 -10.92 -20.04
N ILE A 223 -8.41 -9.96 -19.81
CA ILE A 223 -7.94 -9.01 -20.83
C ILE A 223 -7.21 -9.76 -21.96
N ARG A 224 -6.49 -10.85 -21.66
CA ARG A 224 -5.87 -11.76 -22.63
C ARG A 224 -6.89 -12.47 -23.52
N GLY A 225 -8.01 -12.93 -22.97
CA GLY A 225 -9.10 -13.55 -23.75
C GLY A 225 -9.80 -12.60 -24.72
N GLU A 226 -9.74 -11.29 -24.46
CA GLU A 226 -10.36 -10.24 -25.28
C GLU A 226 -9.41 -9.62 -26.34
N GLY A 227 -8.18 -10.15 -26.51
CA GLY A 227 -7.29 -9.81 -27.63
C GLY A 227 -6.76 -8.38 -27.65
N LYS A 228 -6.29 -7.83 -26.52
CA LYS A 228 -5.75 -6.46 -26.46
C LYS A 228 -4.22 -6.42 -26.42
N GLU A 229 -3.63 -5.68 -27.37
CA GLU A 229 -2.19 -5.47 -27.63
C GLU A 229 -1.36 -4.84 -26.47
N ASN A 230 -1.89 -4.73 -25.25
CA ASN A 230 -1.24 -3.99 -24.16
C ASN A 230 -0.74 -4.86 -22.98
N ILE A 231 -0.71 -6.19 -23.17
CA ILE A 231 -0.35 -7.16 -22.12
C ILE A 231 1.09 -6.95 -21.62
N GLN A 232 2.03 -6.65 -22.52
CA GLN A 232 3.44 -6.48 -22.15
C GLN A 232 3.66 -5.28 -21.20
N SER A 233 2.95 -4.17 -21.43
CA SER A 233 3.02 -3.00 -20.56
C SER A 233 2.44 -3.32 -19.19
N ILE A 234 1.29 -3.99 -19.15
CA ILE A 234 0.61 -4.31 -17.89
C ILE A 234 1.42 -5.34 -17.07
N VAL A 235 2.04 -6.33 -17.72
CA VAL A 235 2.93 -7.30 -17.05
C VAL A 235 4.20 -6.62 -16.54
N ASN A 236 4.88 -5.81 -17.36
CA ASN A 236 6.06 -5.05 -16.91
C ASN A 236 5.73 -4.11 -15.72
N ASN A 237 4.50 -3.59 -15.69
CA ASN A 237 4.03 -2.71 -14.62
C ASN A 237 3.72 -3.48 -13.34
N ALA A 238 3.09 -4.65 -13.44
CA ALA A 238 2.90 -5.54 -12.30
C ALA A 238 4.25 -5.98 -11.72
N MET A 239 5.20 -6.38 -12.58
CA MET A 239 6.57 -6.76 -12.22
C MET A 239 7.27 -5.73 -11.33
N SER A 240 7.28 -4.47 -11.77
CA SER A 240 7.91 -3.36 -11.04
C SER A 240 7.32 -3.17 -9.64
N VAL A 241 6.00 -3.29 -9.50
CA VAL A 241 5.31 -3.19 -8.19
C VAL A 241 5.73 -4.33 -7.26
N PHE A 242 5.83 -5.55 -7.80
CA PHE A 242 6.14 -6.71 -6.98
C PHE A 242 7.64 -6.86 -6.62
N GLU A 243 8.54 -6.44 -7.51
CA GLU A 243 9.98 -6.38 -7.22
C GLU A 243 10.25 -5.43 -6.05
N LYS A 244 9.62 -4.25 -6.05
CA LYS A 244 9.70 -3.27 -4.96
C LYS A 244 9.09 -3.75 -3.65
N ALA A 245 8.09 -4.63 -3.70
CA ALA A 245 7.44 -5.20 -2.53
C ALA A 245 8.22 -6.39 -1.91
N GLY A 246 9.37 -6.80 -2.48
CA GLY A 246 10.13 -7.95 -2.00
C GLY A 246 9.43 -9.30 -2.21
N LYS A 247 8.37 -9.35 -3.04
CA LYS A 247 7.56 -10.56 -3.31
C LYS A 247 7.90 -11.22 -4.64
N VAL A 248 9.17 -11.13 -5.04
CA VAL A 248 9.72 -11.63 -6.31
C VAL A 248 9.39 -13.12 -6.55
N GLU A 249 9.25 -13.92 -5.51
CA GLU A 249 8.90 -15.34 -5.62
C GLU A 249 7.45 -15.56 -6.07
N SER A 250 6.53 -14.73 -5.57
CA SER A 250 5.13 -14.78 -6.01
C SER A 250 5.03 -14.37 -7.47
N VAL A 251 5.81 -13.38 -7.89
CA VAL A 251 5.91 -12.95 -9.29
C VAL A 251 6.41 -14.05 -10.19
N ILE A 252 7.49 -14.72 -9.80
CA ILE A 252 8.07 -15.80 -10.59
C ILE A 252 7.08 -16.95 -10.72
N ALA A 253 6.39 -17.33 -9.63
CA ALA A 253 5.36 -18.36 -9.68
C ALA A 253 4.21 -18.00 -10.65
N ILE A 254 3.76 -16.74 -10.60
CA ILE A 254 2.70 -16.21 -11.48
C ILE A 254 3.16 -16.18 -12.94
N LEU A 255 4.39 -15.75 -13.20
CA LEU A 255 4.94 -15.71 -14.55
C LEU A 255 5.21 -17.11 -15.11
N ASP A 256 5.58 -18.07 -14.26
CA ASP A 256 5.79 -19.46 -14.67
C ASP A 256 4.48 -20.12 -15.13
N GLU A 257 3.35 -19.83 -14.46
CA GLU A 257 2.03 -20.25 -14.93
C GLU A 257 1.65 -19.57 -16.26
N LEU A 258 1.97 -18.29 -16.42
CA LEU A 258 1.68 -17.53 -17.65
C LEU A 258 2.50 -18.01 -18.85
N VAL A 259 3.77 -18.38 -18.65
CA VAL A 259 4.67 -18.89 -19.70
C VAL A 259 4.37 -20.36 -20.02
N ALA A 260 4.04 -21.19 -19.03
CA ALA A 260 3.70 -22.60 -19.25
C ALA A 260 2.50 -22.80 -20.19
N GLY A 261 1.65 -21.78 -20.34
CA GLY A 261 0.51 -21.78 -21.26
C GLY A 261 0.79 -21.28 -22.68
N ASN A 262 2.01 -20.84 -23.04
CA ASN A 262 2.22 -20.19 -24.34
C ASN A 262 3.68 -20.20 -24.84
N SER A 263 3.94 -20.81 -26.00
CA SER A 263 5.29 -21.00 -26.58
C SER A 263 5.86 -19.80 -27.35
N GLU A 264 5.11 -18.70 -27.49
CA GLU A 264 5.51 -17.54 -28.31
C GLU A 264 6.14 -16.37 -27.51
N ILE A 265 6.35 -16.52 -26.20
CA ILE A 265 6.72 -15.41 -25.32
C ILE A 265 8.21 -15.43 -24.91
N SER A 266 9.10 -15.41 -25.89
CA SER A 266 10.56 -15.49 -25.65
C SER A 266 11.13 -14.30 -24.85
N GLU A 267 10.49 -13.13 -24.91
CA GLU A 267 10.95 -11.93 -24.20
C GLU A 267 10.58 -11.93 -22.70
N ILE A 268 9.43 -12.52 -22.34
CA ILE A 268 9.05 -12.72 -20.93
C ILE A 268 9.88 -13.85 -20.32
N GLU A 269 10.17 -14.92 -21.05
CA GLU A 269 11.11 -15.97 -20.61
C GLU A 269 12.49 -15.41 -20.28
N ASN A 270 12.98 -14.47 -21.10
CA ASN A 270 14.29 -13.84 -20.88
C ASN A 270 14.30 -13.00 -19.59
N LYS A 271 13.24 -12.22 -19.33
CA LYS A 271 13.07 -11.43 -18.10
C LYS A 271 12.86 -12.31 -16.87
N LEU A 272 12.08 -13.38 -16.98
CA LEU A 272 11.97 -14.44 -15.96
C LEU A 272 13.34 -15.03 -15.62
N GLY A 273 14.16 -15.30 -16.64
CA GLY A 273 15.51 -15.79 -16.47
C GLY A 273 16.43 -14.81 -15.75
N VAL A 274 16.23 -13.49 -15.91
CA VAL A 274 16.95 -12.46 -15.15
C VAL A 274 16.45 -12.41 -13.70
N ALA A 275 15.14 -12.29 -13.47
CA ALA A 275 14.56 -12.24 -12.12
C ALA A 275 14.89 -13.50 -11.29
N ARG A 276 14.87 -14.70 -11.90
CA ARG A 276 15.30 -15.95 -11.24
C ARG A 276 16.78 -15.95 -10.87
N ARG A 277 17.65 -15.32 -11.67
CA ARG A 277 19.08 -15.21 -11.37
C ARG A 277 19.32 -14.26 -10.20
N GLU A 278 18.67 -13.11 -10.20
CA GLU A 278 18.78 -12.12 -9.12
C GLU A 278 18.24 -12.66 -7.79
N LEU A 279 17.10 -13.35 -7.80
CA LEU A 279 16.57 -14.03 -6.61
C LEU A 279 17.55 -15.08 -6.05
N ASN A 280 18.20 -15.85 -6.93
CA ASN A 280 19.18 -16.85 -6.50
C ASN A 280 20.48 -16.24 -5.97
N ILE A 281 20.85 -15.03 -6.41
CA ILE A 281 21.97 -14.27 -5.84
C ILE A 281 21.59 -13.80 -4.44
N LEU A 282 20.43 -13.16 -4.28
CA LEU A 282 19.90 -12.72 -2.97
C LEU A 282 19.80 -13.89 -1.98
N LYS A 283 19.29 -15.05 -2.40
CA LYS A 283 19.24 -16.25 -1.55
C LYS A 283 20.62 -16.74 -1.12
N LYS A 284 21.63 -16.63 -1.98
CA LYS A 284 23.00 -17.04 -1.66
C LYS A 284 23.69 -16.06 -0.70
N GLU A 285 23.46 -14.76 -0.85
CA GLU A 285 23.97 -13.73 0.05
C GLU A 285 23.34 -13.85 1.44
N ILE A 286 22.02 -14.04 1.51
CA ILE A 286 21.31 -14.30 2.78
C ILE A 286 21.81 -15.58 3.47
N VAL A 287 22.10 -16.64 2.70
CA VAL A 287 22.65 -17.89 3.25
C VAL A 287 24.11 -17.76 3.67
N SER A 288 24.92 -16.89 3.02
CA SER A 288 26.30 -16.65 3.47
C SER A 288 26.39 -15.79 4.72
N ASP A 289 25.38 -14.96 4.98
CA ASP A 289 25.30 -14.13 6.19
C ASP A 289 24.72 -14.90 7.40
N LEU A 290 24.20 -16.11 7.19
CA LEU A 290 23.61 -16.99 8.21
C LEU A 290 24.49 -18.20 8.59
N ILE A 291 25.68 -18.36 7.98
CA ILE A 291 26.67 -19.42 8.27
C ILE A 291 27.96 -18.78 8.77
#